data_AF-A0A1F7U7B3-F1
#
_entry.id   AF-A0A1F7U7B3-F1
#
_cell.length_a   1.000
_cell.length_b   1.000
_cell.length_c   1.000
_cell.angle_alpha   90.00
_cell.angle_beta   90.00
_cell.angle_gamma   90.00
#
_symmetry.space_group_name_H-M   'P 1'
#
loop_
_entity.id
_entity.type
_entity.pdbx_description
1 polymer ?
#
loop_
_entity_poly.entity_id
_entity_poly.type
_entity_poly.pdbx_seq_one_letter_code
_entity_poly.pdbx_strand_id
1 'polypeptide(L)'
;MQLAQELKEGILESLEATGETGAGFAESTGSDLPIIVGRIISGALTLVGIIFVVLLIYAGFLWMTAAGNEEKVTKAKKLLTQAVIGLGITLAAYAITTFVVNGLLTATTGG
;
A
#
# COMPACT_ATOMS: atom_id res chain seq x y z
N MET A 1 -16.13 -22.76 -23.91
CA MET A 1 -15.68 -23.05 -22.53
C MET A 1 -14.21 -22.67 -22.26
N GLN A 2 -13.41 -22.35 -23.28
CA GLN A 2 -11.97 -22.02 -23.15
C GLN A 2 -11.71 -20.58 -22.65
N LEU A 3 -12.55 -19.61 -23.03
CA LEU A 3 -12.47 -18.21 -22.56
C LEU A 3 -12.67 -18.05 -21.05
N ALA A 4 -13.46 -18.93 -20.41
CA ALA A 4 -13.69 -18.86 -18.98
C ALA A 4 -12.46 -19.32 -18.16
N GLN A 5 -11.58 -20.13 -18.74
CA GLN A 5 -10.39 -20.65 -18.06
C GLN A 5 -9.22 -19.67 -18.12
N GLU A 6 -9.00 -18.97 -19.24
CA GLU A 6 -7.95 -17.93 -19.31
C GLU A 6 -8.27 -16.71 -18.44
N LEU A 7 -9.55 -16.32 -18.35
CA LEU A 7 -9.93 -15.26 -17.41
C LEU A 7 -9.79 -15.69 -15.95
N LYS A 8 -10.02 -16.98 -15.66
CA LYS A 8 -9.77 -17.52 -14.32
C LYS A 8 -8.28 -17.48 -14.01
N GLU A 9 -7.42 -18.02 -14.87
CA GLU A 9 -5.98 -18.02 -14.59
C GLU A 9 -5.39 -16.60 -14.54
N GLY A 10 -5.77 -15.68 -15.44
CA GLY A 10 -5.27 -14.30 -15.39
C GLY A 10 -5.74 -13.50 -14.16
N ILE A 11 -6.96 -13.75 -13.66
CA ILE A 11 -7.44 -13.14 -12.41
C ILE A 11 -6.73 -13.76 -11.21
N LEU A 12 -6.47 -15.06 -11.23
CA LEU A 12 -5.76 -15.75 -10.16
C LEU A 12 -4.29 -15.32 -10.10
N GLU A 13 -3.63 -15.19 -11.24
CA GLU A 13 -2.26 -14.69 -11.38
C GLU A 13 -2.13 -13.22 -10.94
N SER A 14 -3.08 -12.36 -11.31
CA SER A 14 -3.07 -10.96 -10.84
C SER A 14 -3.37 -10.83 -9.33
N LEU A 15 -4.13 -11.75 -8.75
CA LEU A 15 -4.31 -11.85 -7.30
C LEU A 15 -3.06 -12.39 -6.60
N GLU A 16 -2.38 -13.39 -7.17
CA GLU A 16 -1.11 -13.92 -6.65
C GLU A 16 0.01 -12.88 -6.77
N ALA A 17 0.19 -12.25 -7.92
CA ALA A 17 1.21 -11.21 -8.11
C ALA A 17 1.01 -10.00 -7.17
N THR A 18 -0.26 -9.62 -6.93
CA THR A 18 -0.61 -8.60 -5.93
C THR A 18 -0.38 -9.10 -4.50
N GLY A 19 -0.62 -10.38 -4.22
CA GLY A 19 -0.37 -11.01 -2.93
C GLY A 19 1.12 -11.17 -2.61
N GLU A 20 1.94 -11.60 -3.56
CA GLU A 20 3.37 -11.81 -3.38
C GLU A 20 4.14 -10.48 -3.34
N THR A 21 3.86 -9.57 -4.28
CA THR A 21 4.59 -8.30 -4.42
C THR A 21 4.04 -7.21 -3.48
N GLY A 22 2.72 -7.20 -3.24
CA GLY A 22 2.05 -6.15 -2.47
C GLY A 22 1.87 -6.46 -0.99
N ALA A 23 1.72 -7.75 -0.60
CA ALA A 23 1.47 -8.13 0.79
C ALA A 23 2.72 -8.67 1.53
N GLY A 24 3.89 -8.70 0.89
CA GLY A 24 5.16 -9.02 1.57
C GLY A 24 5.46 -10.50 1.74
N PHE A 25 4.80 -11.35 0.95
CA PHE A 25 5.00 -12.80 1.00
C PHE A 25 6.11 -13.31 0.09
N ALA A 26 6.72 -12.47 -0.76
CA ALA A 26 7.79 -12.88 -1.67
C ALA A 26 8.86 -13.74 -0.97
N GLU A 27 8.91 -15.00 -1.38
CA GLU A 27 9.88 -15.99 -0.92
C GLU A 27 11.22 -15.79 -1.65
N SER A 28 12.22 -15.46 -0.84
CA SER A 28 13.59 -15.98 -0.89
C SER A 28 14.26 -16.17 -2.26
N THR A 29 15.10 -15.22 -2.67
CA THR A 29 16.36 -15.57 -3.34
C THR A 29 17.43 -14.48 -3.13
N GLY A 30 18.41 -14.77 -2.28
CA GLY A 30 19.76 -14.22 -2.40
C GLY A 30 19.98 -12.76 -1.97
N SER A 31 19.80 -12.45 -0.68
CA SER A 31 20.55 -11.46 0.13
C SER A 31 19.71 -11.16 1.37
N ASP A 32 20.04 -11.80 2.50
CA ASP A 32 19.10 -11.95 3.62
C ASP A 32 18.72 -10.64 4.35
N LEU A 33 19.42 -9.51 4.15
CA LEU A 33 19.08 -8.25 4.82
C LEU A 33 17.93 -7.45 4.16
N PRO A 34 17.99 -7.10 2.85
CA PRO A 34 16.90 -6.39 2.19
C PRO A 34 15.54 -7.10 2.27
N ILE A 35 15.54 -8.43 2.25
CA ILE A 35 14.31 -9.24 2.23
C ILE A 35 13.65 -9.27 3.61
N ILE A 36 14.42 -9.45 4.69
CA ILE A 36 13.88 -9.40 6.06
C ILE A 36 13.31 -8.00 6.35
N VAL A 37 14.03 -6.95 5.94
CA VAL A 37 13.56 -5.57 6.08
C VAL A 37 12.30 -5.33 5.23
N GLY A 38 12.28 -5.81 3.99
CA GLY A 38 11.12 -5.74 3.10
C GLY A 38 9.89 -6.45 3.67
N ARG A 39 10.05 -7.61 4.31
CA ARG A 39 8.96 -8.37 4.94
C ARG A 39 8.38 -7.67 6.17
N ILE A 40 9.24 -7.09 7.01
CA ILE A 40 8.81 -6.32 8.18
C ILE A 40 8.09 -5.04 7.73
N ILE A 41 8.65 -4.34 6.74
CA ILE A 41 8.08 -3.10 6.21
C ILE A 41 6.73 -3.36 5.54
N SER A 42 6.60 -4.39 4.70
CA SER A 42 5.34 -4.73 4.04
C SER A 42 4.25 -5.19 5.02
N GLY A 43 4.60 -6.01 6.01
CA GLY A 43 3.69 -6.38 7.11
C GLY A 43 3.24 -5.16 7.92
N ALA A 44 4.15 -4.24 8.21
CA ALA A 44 3.80 -2.99 8.88
C ALA A 44 2.94 -2.07 7.97
N LEU A 45 3.27 -1.95 6.69
CA LEU A 45 2.56 -1.10 5.72
C LEU A 45 1.13 -1.57 5.49
N THR A 46 0.89 -2.88 5.40
CA THR A 46 -0.48 -3.42 5.22
C THR A 46 -1.35 -3.14 6.44
N LEU A 47 -0.80 -3.35 7.65
CA LEU A 47 -1.51 -3.06 8.90
C LEU A 47 -1.80 -1.57 9.06
N VAL A 48 -0.81 -0.71 8.74
CA VAL A 48 -0.97 0.75 8.72
C VAL A 48 -2.00 1.18 7.66
N GLY A 49 -1.97 0.57 6.47
CA GLY A 49 -2.90 0.86 5.38
C GLY A 49 -4.36 0.58 5.77
N ILE A 50 -4.63 -0.55 6.43
CA ILE A 50 -5.97 -0.88 6.94
C ILE A 50 -6.45 0.16 7.95
N ILE A 51 -5.60 0.53 8.92
CA ILE A 51 -5.91 1.58 9.90
C ILE A 51 -6.21 2.91 9.18
N PHE A 52 -5.47 3.20 8.12
CA PHE A 52 -5.65 4.39 7.31
C PHE A 52 -7.00 4.45 6.61
N VAL A 53 -7.45 3.33 6.03
CA VAL A 53 -8.78 3.21 5.41
C VAL A 53 -9.88 3.42 6.45
N VAL A 54 -9.75 2.84 7.64
CA VAL A 54 -10.71 3.03 8.74
C VAL A 54 -10.77 4.50 9.17
N LEU A 55 -9.62 5.16 9.29
CA LEU A 55 -9.56 6.60 9.62
C LEU A 55 -10.18 7.48 8.55
N LEU A 56 -10.01 7.15 7.26
CA LEU A 56 -10.65 7.87 6.16
C LEU A 56 -12.17 7.76 6.23
N ILE A 57 -12.70 6.57 6.52
CA ILE A 57 -14.15 6.36 6.69
C ILE A 57 -14.67 7.21 7.86
N TYR A 58 -13.96 7.20 9.00
CA TYR A 58 -14.33 8.01 10.16
C TYR A 58 -14.27 9.52 9.86
N ALA A 59 -13.23 9.97 9.16
CA ALA A 59 -13.09 11.36 8.73
C ALA A 59 -14.24 11.79 7.80
N GLY A 60 -14.60 10.92 6.86
CA GLY A 60 -15.69 11.14 5.91
C GLY A 60 -17.05 11.23 6.61
N PHE A 61 -17.32 10.34 7.57
CA PHE A 61 -18.53 10.41 8.38
C PHE A 61 -18.58 11.69 9.24
N LEU A 62 -17.45 12.09 9.84
CA LEU A 62 -17.38 13.32 10.62
C LEU A 62 -17.64 14.56 9.75
N TRP A 63 -17.16 14.57 8.50
CA TRP A 63 -17.40 15.66 7.56
C TRP A 63 -18.85 15.70 7.09
N MET A 64 -19.43 14.54 6.75
CA MET A 64 -20.82 14.43 6.30
C MET A 64 -21.83 14.77 7.41
N THR A 65 -21.52 14.41 8.66
CA THR A 65 -22.37 14.71 9.84
C THR A 65 -22.13 16.10 10.44
N ALA A 66 -21.22 16.90 9.88
CA ALA A 66 -20.92 18.23 10.41
C ALA A 66 -22.08 19.22 10.26
N ALA A 67 -23.02 18.98 9.34
CA ALA A 67 -24.33 19.65 9.23
C ALA A 67 -24.31 21.20 9.41
N GLY A 68 -23.25 21.86 8.94
CA GLY A 68 -23.09 23.33 9.03
C GLY A 68 -22.40 23.85 10.30
N ASN A 69 -22.00 23.00 11.24
CA ASN A 69 -21.15 23.40 12.36
C ASN A 69 -19.69 23.56 11.88
N GLU A 70 -19.22 24.80 11.78
CA GLU A 70 -17.87 25.15 11.30
C GLU A 70 -16.75 24.47 12.09
N GLU A 71 -16.95 24.21 13.38
CA GLU A 71 -15.96 23.55 14.23
C GLU A 71 -15.76 22.09 13.80
N LYS A 72 -16.85 21.38 13.50
CA LYS A 72 -16.82 20.00 13.00
C LYS A 72 -16.28 19.94 11.57
N VAL A 73 -16.64 20.90 10.72
CA VAL A 73 -16.11 20.99 9.35
C VAL A 73 -14.60 21.24 9.36
N THR A 74 -14.11 22.14 10.21
CA THR A 74 -12.68 22.45 10.34
C THR A 74 -11.91 21.25 10.87
N LYS A 75 -12.46 20.55 11.88
CA LYS A 75 -11.85 19.34 12.44
C LYS A 75 -11.80 18.21 11.41
N ALA A 76 -12.86 17.99 10.65
CA ALA A 76 -12.91 16.99 9.60
C ALA A 76 -11.95 17.31 8.44
N LYS A 77 -11.89 18.58 7.99
CA LYS A 77 -10.90 19.02 6.99
C LYS A 77 -9.47 18.78 7.45
N LYS A 78 -9.14 19.13 8.70
CA LYS A 78 -7.82 18.88 9.27
C LYS A 78 -7.48 17.39 9.29
N LEU A 79 -8.44 16.53 9.67
CA LEU A 79 -8.26 15.08 9.66
C LEU A 79 -8.02 14.55 8.25
N LEU A 80 -8.80 15.03 7.27
CA LEU A 80 -8.64 14.66 5.85
C LEU A 80 -7.29 15.10 5.29
N THR A 81 -6.84 16.33 5.57
CA THR A 81 -5.52 16.79 5.12
C THR A 81 -4.40 15.94 5.71
N GLN A 82 -4.48 15.61 7.00
CA GLN A 82 -3.49 14.73 7.65
C GLN A 82 -3.51 13.31 7.08
N ALA A 83 -4.70 12.78 6.78
CA ALA A 83 -4.82 11.49 6.11
C ALA A 83 -4.19 11.53 4.71
N VAL A 84 -4.51 12.52 3.87
CA VAL A 84 -3.93 12.62 2.52
C VAL A 84 -2.40 12.69 2.57
N ILE A 85 -1.82 13.43 3.52
CA ILE A 85 -0.37 13.51 3.72
C ILE A 85 0.22 12.14 4.09
N GLY A 86 -0.39 11.41 5.03
CA GLY A 86 0.10 10.07 5.41
C GLY A 86 -0.03 9.04 4.29
N LEU A 87 -1.08 9.12 3.47
CA LEU A 87 -1.21 8.32 2.24
C LEU A 87 -0.09 8.65 1.25
N GLY A 88 0.19 9.93 1.04
CA GLY A 88 1.29 10.37 0.18
C GLY A 88 2.65 9.86 0.65
N ILE A 89 2.93 9.91 1.96
CA ILE A 89 4.17 9.38 2.54
C ILE A 89 4.27 7.87 2.35
N THR A 90 3.18 7.13 2.54
CA THR A 90 3.16 5.66 2.37
C THR A 90 3.47 5.27 0.93
N LEU A 91 2.84 5.95 -0.04
CA LEU A 91 3.10 5.73 -1.46
C LEU A 91 4.53 6.13 -1.85
N ALA A 92 5.03 7.25 -1.31
CA ALA A 92 6.40 7.70 -1.54
C ALA A 92 7.43 6.71 -0.96
N ALA A 93 7.19 6.19 0.25
CA ALA A 93 8.05 5.18 0.87
C ALA A 93 8.13 3.92 0.01
N TYR A 94 6.98 3.41 -0.46
CA TYR A 94 6.94 2.24 -1.35
C TYR A 94 7.68 2.48 -2.68
N ALA A 95 7.48 3.66 -3.28
CA ALA A 95 8.16 4.04 -4.51
C ALA A 95 9.68 4.11 -4.32
N ILE A 96 10.15 4.69 -3.21
CA ILE A 96 11.58 4.76 -2.87
C ILE A 96 12.15 3.35 -2.63
N THR A 97 11.46 2.51 -1.86
CA THR A 97 11.91 1.13 -1.62
C THR A 97 12.06 0.36 -2.93
N THR A 98 11.05 0.45 -3.80
CA THR A 98 11.07 -0.22 -5.11
C THR A 98 12.18 0.34 -6.00
N PHE A 99 12.40 1.66 -6.00
CA PHE A 99 13.47 2.31 -6.76
C PHE A 99 14.86 1.86 -6.29
N VAL A 100 15.09 1.79 -4.98
CA VAL A 100 16.37 1.34 -4.41
C VAL A 100 16.58 -0.15 -4.69
N VAL A 101 15.57 -0.99 -4.48
CA VAL A 101 15.65 -2.44 -4.72
C VAL A 101 15.89 -2.73 -6.20
N ASN A 102 15.15 -2.10 -7.11
CA ASN A 102 15.34 -2.26 -8.55
C ASN A 102 16.69 -1.69 -9.02
N GLY A 103 17.14 -0.59 -8.42
CA GLY A 103 18.46 -0.02 -8.68
C GLY A 103 19.59 -0.98 -8.26
N LEU A 104 19.46 -1.62 -7.10
CA LEU A 104 20.41 -2.61 -6.62
C LEU A 104 20.36 -3.91 -7.42
N LEU A 105 19.16 -4.39 -7.78
CA LEU A 105 18.97 -5.55 -8.65
C LEU A 105 19.57 -5.32 -10.04
N THR A 106 19.36 -4.15 -10.63
CA THR A 106 19.94 -3.78 -11.92
C THR A 106 21.46 -3.63 -11.82
N ALA A 107 21.99 -3.11 -10.72
CA ALA A 107 23.43 -2.99 -10.52
C ALA A 107 24.11 -4.35 -10.26
N THR A 108 23.43 -5.27 -9.56
CA THR A 108 24.00 -6.59 -9.23
C THR A 108 23.80 -7.63 -10.34
N THR A 109 22.77 -7.47 -11.17
CA THR A 109 22.53 -8.27 -12.39
C THR A 109 23.08 -7.55 -13.63
N GLY A 110 23.88 -6.49 -13.43
CA GLY A 110 24.11 -5.44 -14.41
C GLY A 110 24.80 -5.88 -15.70
N GLY A 111 24.40 -5.24 -16.80
CA GLY A 111 24.96 -5.48 -18.12
C GLY A 111 24.29 -6.61 -18.87
#